data_AF-A0A7H8XHT0-F1
#
_entry.id   AF-A0A7H8XHT0-F1
#
_cell.length_a   1.000
_cell.length_b   1.000
_cell.length_c   1.000
_cell.angle_alpha   90.00
_cell.angle_beta   90.00
_cell.angle_gamma   90.00
#
_symmetry.space_group_name_H-M   'P 1'
#
loop_
_entity.id
_entity.type
_entity.pdbx_description
1 polymer ?
#
loop_
_entity_poly.entity_id
_entity_poly.type
_entity_poly.pdbx_seq_one_letter_code
_entity_poly.pdbx_strand_id
1 'polypeptide(L)'
;MADERARYFRQLRRLRRSARRWSVLGGGLTGAAAVLTPYAGLGLPDAAWAGAAGSAVALAVWRWIDLRALAASPAPPALDPAEAAARSRARLVAAVERLPAGQGVVAEVRRARSRLALRGTSVAQPWARLDRAALTLGGMAGRLTGLAEPAVSEAAAADRSLRELAGRVASVERALRLAPADARAPLAEAHRELSAQLESGVAAYERLVVAAAGYLAEDARSDAGHLGGRAAGEQAAASRLAEATDLLHGVASALAELRTVGEPLRTVGDPLRAPTH
;
A
#
# COMPACT_ATOMS: atom_id res chain seq x y z
N MET A 1 0.48 -6.96 -15.62
CA MET A 1 0.89 -7.70 -16.83
C MET A 1 0.35 -9.11 -16.81
N ALA A 2 -0.25 -9.55 -17.92
CA ALA A 2 -0.39 -10.93 -18.34
C ALA A 2 -1.12 -10.89 -19.69
N ASP A 3 -0.45 -11.23 -20.78
CA ASP A 3 -1.03 -11.32 -22.13
C ASP A 3 -2.34 -12.10 -22.09
N GLU A 4 -3.39 -11.59 -22.73
CA GLU A 4 -4.72 -12.22 -22.76
C GLU A 4 -4.61 -13.65 -23.31
N ARG A 5 -3.72 -13.88 -24.28
CA ARG A 5 -3.34 -15.21 -24.78
C ARG A 5 -2.69 -16.08 -23.69
N ALA A 6 -1.76 -15.54 -22.91
CA ALA A 6 -1.15 -16.27 -21.81
C ALA A 6 -2.14 -16.55 -20.66
N ARG A 7 -3.16 -15.72 -20.47
CA ARG A 7 -4.26 -15.99 -19.52
C ARG A 7 -5.18 -17.08 -20.04
N TYR A 8 -5.57 -17.03 -21.32
CA TYR A 8 -6.37 -18.05 -21.99
C TYR A 8 -5.71 -19.43 -21.86
N PHE A 9 -4.43 -19.56 -22.24
CA PHE A 9 -3.72 -20.85 -22.12
C PHE A 9 -3.49 -21.28 -20.67
N ARG A 10 -3.29 -20.34 -19.73
CA ARG A 10 -3.20 -20.66 -18.30
C ARG A 10 -4.54 -21.17 -17.77
N GLN A 11 -5.64 -20.55 -18.16
CA GLN A 11 -6.99 -20.94 -17.76
C GLN A 11 -7.36 -22.30 -18.33
N LEU A 12 -7.02 -22.55 -19.60
CA LEU A 12 -7.18 -23.86 -20.25
C LEU A 12 -6.40 -24.96 -19.52
N ARG A 13 -5.12 -24.70 -19.16
CA ARG A 13 -4.29 -25.62 -18.36
C ARG A 13 -4.86 -25.87 -16.96
N ARG A 14 -5.38 -24.84 -16.30
CA ARG A 14 -6.01 -24.95 -14.97
C ARG A 14 -7.28 -25.79 -15.02
N LEU A 15 -8.16 -25.54 -15.98
CA LEU A 15 -9.39 -26.32 -16.17
C LEU A 15 -9.09 -27.79 -16.51
N ARG A 16 -8.08 -28.05 -17.35
CA ARG A 16 -7.65 -29.43 -17.66
C ARG A 16 -7.12 -30.18 -16.43
N ARG A 17 -6.36 -29.51 -15.55
CA ARG A 17 -5.86 -30.10 -14.29
C ARG A 17 -6.99 -30.34 -13.30
N SER A 18 -7.94 -29.40 -13.20
CA SER A 18 -9.12 -29.53 -12.35
C SER A 18 -10.00 -30.71 -12.81
N ALA A 19 -10.32 -30.78 -14.11
CA ALA A 19 -11.12 -31.86 -14.67
C ALA A 19 -10.49 -33.23 -14.39
N ARG A 20 -9.17 -33.38 -14.61
CA ARG A 20 -8.44 -34.62 -14.28
C ARG A 20 -8.49 -34.98 -12.79
N ARG A 21 -8.31 -34.01 -11.90
CA ARG A 21 -8.34 -34.25 -10.45
C ARG A 21 -9.72 -34.72 -9.97
N TRP A 22 -10.79 -34.11 -10.49
CA TRP A 22 -12.16 -34.51 -10.16
C TRP A 22 -12.56 -35.83 -10.81
N SER A 23 -12.08 -36.16 -12.02
CA SER A 23 -12.27 -37.49 -12.60
C SER A 23 -11.58 -38.59 -11.78
N VAL A 24 -10.38 -38.34 -11.26
CA VAL A 24 -9.66 -39.30 -10.40
C VAL A 24 -10.36 -39.47 -9.05
N LEU A 25 -10.81 -38.37 -8.43
CA LEU A 25 -11.59 -38.43 -7.19
C LEU A 25 -12.92 -39.16 -7.40
N GLY A 26 -13.67 -38.86 -8.46
CA GLY A 26 -14.90 -39.55 -8.80
C GLY A 26 -14.67 -41.04 -9.06
N GLY A 27 -13.66 -41.39 -9.86
CA GLY A 27 -13.31 -42.81 -10.12
C GLY A 27 -12.88 -43.57 -8.86
N GLY A 28 -12.09 -42.94 -8.00
CA GLY A 28 -11.66 -43.52 -6.72
C GLY A 28 -12.80 -43.71 -5.73
N LEU A 29 -13.70 -42.72 -5.62
CA LEU A 29 -14.87 -42.78 -4.73
C LEU A 29 -15.93 -43.78 -5.23
N THR A 30 -16.19 -43.82 -6.54
CA THR A 30 -17.09 -44.82 -7.13
C THR A 30 -16.51 -46.24 -7.01
N GLY A 31 -15.19 -46.39 -7.22
CA GLY A 31 -14.50 -47.66 -7.01
C GLY A 31 -14.53 -48.13 -5.56
N ALA A 32 -14.29 -47.23 -4.60
CA ALA A 32 -14.40 -47.53 -3.18
C ALA A 32 -15.84 -47.88 -2.77
N ALA A 33 -16.83 -47.14 -3.26
CA ALA A 33 -18.24 -47.43 -3.01
C ALA A 33 -18.62 -48.82 -3.55
N ALA A 34 -18.18 -49.19 -4.76
CA ALA A 34 -18.46 -50.51 -5.36
C ALA A 34 -17.83 -51.68 -4.59
N VAL A 35 -16.70 -51.47 -3.91
CA VAL A 35 -16.01 -52.50 -3.13
C VAL A 35 -16.54 -52.59 -1.68
N LEU A 36 -16.96 -51.47 -1.08
CA LEU A 36 -17.41 -51.42 0.32
C LEU A 36 -18.92 -51.69 0.52
N THR A 37 -19.76 -51.35 -0.47
CA THR A 37 -21.22 -51.60 -0.39
C THR A 37 -21.67 -53.06 -0.37
N PRO A 38 -20.92 -54.07 -0.88
CA PRO A 38 -21.42 -55.46 -0.85
C PRO A 38 -21.34 -56.14 0.52
N TYR A 39 -20.65 -55.57 1.52
CA TYR A 39 -20.27 -56.32 2.74
C TYR A 39 -20.85 -55.80 4.07
N ALA A 40 -21.63 -54.72 4.05
CA ALA A 40 -22.39 -54.26 5.22
C ALA A 40 -23.77 -53.78 4.75
N GLY A 41 -24.85 -54.20 5.41
CA GLY A 41 -26.20 -53.79 5.04
C GLY A 41 -26.33 -52.27 4.90
N LEU A 42 -27.10 -51.84 3.88
CA LEU A 42 -27.24 -50.44 3.45
C LEU A 42 -27.61 -49.50 4.60
N GLY A 43 -26.65 -48.72 5.08
CA GLY A 43 -26.85 -47.72 6.13
C GLY A 43 -26.79 -46.28 5.61
N LEU A 44 -27.15 -45.31 6.47
CA LEU A 44 -26.90 -43.88 6.23
C LEU A 44 -25.46 -43.53 5.77
N PRO A 45 -24.39 -44.25 6.19
CA PRO A 45 -23.03 -44.01 5.68
C PRO A 45 -22.91 -44.27 4.16
N ASP A 46 -23.58 -45.28 3.62
CA ASP A 46 -23.47 -45.64 2.20
C ASP A 46 -24.16 -44.60 1.31
N ALA A 47 -25.27 -44.03 1.79
CA ALA A 47 -25.94 -42.91 1.12
C ALA A 47 -25.03 -41.67 1.07
N ALA A 48 -24.25 -41.42 2.13
CA ALA A 48 -23.29 -40.31 2.16
C ALA A 48 -22.13 -40.53 1.16
N TRP A 49 -21.58 -41.73 1.06
CA TRP A 49 -20.50 -42.04 0.11
C TRP A 49 -20.99 -42.08 -1.34
N ALA A 50 -22.17 -42.64 -1.62
CA ALA A 50 -22.79 -42.61 -2.94
C ALA A 50 -23.12 -41.18 -3.38
N GLY A 51 -23.60 -40.33 -2.46
CA GLY A 51 -23.79 -38.90 -2.69
C GLY A 51 -22.48 -38.15 -2.97
N ALA A 52 -21.40 -38.49 -2.25
CA ALA A 52 -20.07 -37.93 -2.50
C ALA A 52 -19.48 -38.37 -3.85
N ALA A 53 -19.66 -39.65 -4.23
CA ALA A 53 -19.21 -40.17 -5.52
C ALA A 53 -20.00 -39.55 -6.69
N GLY A 54 -21.33 -39.48 -6.56
CA GLY A 54 -22.20 -38.85 -7.55
C GLY A 54 -21.90 -37.37 -7.75
N SER A 55 -21.67 -36.61 -6.67
CA SER A 55 -21.32 -35.20 -6.76
C SER A 55 -19.92 -34.97 -7.37
N ALA A 56 -18.94 -35.83 -7.07
CA ALA A 56 -17.61 -35.77 -7.69
C ALA A 56 -17.65 -36.06 -9.20
N VAL A 57 -18.45 -37.04 -9.64
CA VAL A 57 -18.64 -37.36 -11.07
C VAL A 57 -19.36 -36.22 -11.80
N ALA A 58 -20.41 -35.66 -11.20
CA ALA A 58 -21.12 -34.51 -11.77
C ALA A 58 -20.19 -33.29 -11.95
N LEU A 59 -19.35 -32.99 -10.95
CA LEU A 59 -18.35 -31.92 -11.05
C LEU A 59 -17.29 -32.19 -12.12
N ALA A 60 -16.88 -33.45 -12.30
CA ALA A 60 -15.94 -33.83 -13.35
C ALA A 60 -16.53 -33.60 -14.75
N VAL A 61 -17.79 -34.02 -14.97
CA VAL A 61 -18.51 -33.81 -16.24
C VAL A 61 -18.69 -32.32 -16.53
N TRP A 62 -19.12 -31.52 -15.54
CA TRP A 62 -19.26 -30.07 -15.70
C TRP A 62 -17.92 -29.42 -16.07
N ARG A 63 -16.83 -29.75 -15.38
CA ARG A 63 -15.50 -29.20 -15.70
C ARG A 63 -14.99 -29.59 -17.09
N TRP A 64 -15.40 -30.74 -17.61
CA TRP A 64 -15.11 -31.13 -19.00
C TRP A 64 -15.94 -30.33 -20.02
N ILE A 65 -17.20 -30.04 -19.73
CA ILE A 65 -18.05 -29.18 -20.55
C ILE A 65 -17.49 -27.76 -20.59
N ASP A 66 -17.11 -27.18 -19.44
CA ASP A 66 -16.50 -25.86 -19.36
C ASP A 66 -15.18 -25.77 -20.16
N LEU A 67 -14.37 -26.84 -20.09
CA LEU A 67 -13.14 -26.93 -20.88
C LEU A 67 -13.44 -26.98 -22.38
N ARG A 68 -14.44 -27.75 -22.81
CA ARG A 68 -14.84 -27.83 -24.23
C ARG A 68 -15.43 -26.50 -24.72
N ALA A 69 -16.22 -25.82 -23.91
CA ALA A 69 -16.78 -24.49 -24.23
C ALA A 69 -15.67 -23.44 -24.40
N LEU A 70 -14.67 -23.43 -23.51
CA LEU A 70 -13.52 -22.53 -23.63
C LEU A 70 -12.57 -22.91 -24.77
N ALA A 71 -12.44 -24.20 -25.09
CA ALA A 71 -11.66 -24.66 -26.24
C ALA A 71 -12.35 -24.40 -27.60
N ALA A 72 -13.68 -24.33 -27.61
CA ALA A 72 -14.47 -23.95 -28.78
C ALA A 72 -14.42 -22.44 -29.07
N SER A 73 -14.03 -21.62 -28.08
CA SER A 73 -13.79 -20.20 -28.29
C SER A 73 -12.47 -20.01 -29.07
N PRO A 74 -12.45 -19.22 -30.16
CA PRO A 74 -11.25 -19.00 -30.95
C PRO A 74 -10.15 -18.39 -30.08
N ALA A 75 -8.93 -18.94 -30.19
CA ALA A 75 -7.79 -18.47 -29.41
C ALA A 75 -7.50 -16.99 -29.74
N PRO A 76 -7.29 -16.12 -28.72
CA PRO A 76 -6.98 -14.72 -28.96
C PRO A 76 -5.72 -14.59 -29.83
N PRO A 77 -5.75 -13.75 -30.89
CA PRO A 77 -4.59 -13.55 -31.77
C PRO A 77 -3.39 -13.07 -30.94
N ALA A 78 -2.17 -13.48 -31.32
CA ALA A 78 -0.98 -12.88 -30.73
C ALA A 78 -0.93 -11.41 -31.15
N LEU A 79 -1.20 -10.52 -30.19
CA LEU A 79 -0.89 -9.11 -30.34
C LEU A 79 0.63 -8.96 -30.28
N ASP A 80 1.17 -8.13 -31.16
CA ASP A 80 2.56 -7.69 -31.10
C ASP A 80 2.83 -7.12 -29.69
N PRO A 81 3.90 -7.54 -28.98
CA PRO A 81 4.25 -7.00 -27.67
C PRO A 81 4.30 -5.47 -27.63
N ALA A 82 4.66 -4.80 -28.74
CA ALA A 82 4.65 -3.35 -28.84
C ALA A 82 3.23 -2.76 -28.75
N GLU A 83 2.27 -3.36 -29.46
CA GLU A 83 0.88 -2.92 -29.43
C GLU A 83 0.15 -3.29 -28.14
N ALA A 84 0.51 -4.42 -27.52
CA ALA A 84 0.01 -4.81 -26.20
C ALA A 84 0.50 -3.84 -25.11
N ALA A 85 1.75 -3.37 -25.21
CA ALA A 85 2.28 -2.32 -24.35
C ALA A 85 1.56 -0.99 -24.57
N ALA A 86 1.28 -0.61 -25.82
CA ALA A 86 0.53 0.61 -26.15
C ALA A 86 -0.92 0.57 -25.65
N ARG A 87 -1.65 -0.53 -25.89
CA ARG A 87 -3.04 -0.69 -25.42
C ARG A 87 -3.15 -0.79 -23.90
N SER A 88 -2.19 -1.42 -23.22
CA SER A 88 -2.17 -1.44 -21.75
C SER A 88 -1.86 -0.07 -21.15
N ARG A 89 -0.96 0.71 -21.75
CA ARG A 89 -0.76 2.13 -21.39
C ARG A 89 -2.03 2.94 -21.59
N ALA A 90 -2.69 2.81 -22.74
CA ALA A 90 -3.94 3.53 -23.04
C ALA A 90 -5.09 3.16 -22.08
N ARG A 91 -5.24 1.88 -21.73
CA ARG A 91 -6.24 1.43 -20.75
C ARG A 91 -5.92 1.89 -19.32
N LEU A 92 -4.64 1.97 -18.95
CA LEU A 92 -4.22 2.50 -17.65
C LEU A 92 -4.47 4.02 -17.57
N VAL A 93 -4.17 4.76 -18.63
CA VAL A 93 -4.48 6.19 -18.73
C VAL A 93 -6.00 6.41 -18.62
N ALA A 94 -6.81 5.67 -19.40
CA ALA A 94 -8.26 5.76 -19.36
C ALA A 94 -8.88 5.31 -18.02
N ALA A 95 -8.25 4.37 -17.30
CA ALA A 95 -8.68 3.96 -15.97
C ALA A 95 -8.32 5.00 -14.90
N VAL A 96 -7.19 5.69 -15.05
CA VAL A 96 -6.76 6.78 -14.17
C VAL A 96 -7.59 8.05 -14.38
N GLU A 97 -7.94 8.35 -15.63
CA GLU A 97 -8.85 9.47 -15.99
C GLU A 97 -10.28 9.26 -15.45
N ARG A 98 -10.70 8.01 -15.20
CA ARG A 98 -12.04 7.69 -14.69
C ARG A 98 -12.18 7.70 -13.18
N LEU A 99 -11.09 7.88 -12.41
CA LEU A 99 -11.18 8.02 -10.95
C LEU A 99 -11.23 9.50 -10.55
N PRO A 100 -12.26 9.98 -9.83
CA PRO A 100 -12.38 11.37 -9.36
C PRO A 100 -11.34 11.76 -8.27
N ALA A 101 -10.35 10.90 -7.99
CA ALA A 101 -9.18 11.15 -7.17
C ALA A 101 -7.92 10.39 -7.68
N GLY A 102 -7.91 10.01 -8.97
CA GLY A 102 -7.01 9.01 -9.55
C GLY A 102 -5.53 9.35 -9.45
N GLN A 103 -5.16 10.64 -9.47
CA GLN A 103 -3.75 11.05 -9.36
C GLN A 103 -3.20 10.88 -7.94
N GLY A 104 -4.01 11.11 -6.90
CA GLY A 104 -3.58 10.97 -5.51
C GLY A 104 -3.31 9.51 -5.13
N VAL A 105 -4.21 8.61 -5.51
CA VAL A 105 -4.09 7.17 -5.23
C VAL A 105 -2.94 6.53 -6.02
N VAL A 106 -2.75 6.92 -7.29
CA VAL A 106 -1.63 6.43 -8.10
C VAL A 106 -0.29 6.95 -7.59
N ALA A 107 -0.22 8.21 -7.17
CA ALA A 107 0.97 8.77 -6.54
C ALA A 107 1.30 8.04 -5.23
N GLU A 108 0.29 7.67 -4.44
CA GLU A 108 0.48 6.97 -3.17
C GLU A 108 0.91 5.51 -3.36
N VAL A 109 0.32 4.80 -4.34
CA VAL A 109 0.75 3.44 -4.71
C VAL A 109 2.17 3.46 -5.30
N ARG A 110 2.52 4.48 -6.09
CA ARG A 110 3.89 4.67 -6.59
C ARG A 110 4.87 4.98 -5.45
N ARG A 111 4.46 5.77 -4.45
CA ARG A 111 5.22 6.04 -3.22
C ARG A 111 5.42 4.78 -2.39
N ALA A 112 4.39 3.98 -2.16
CA ALA A 112 4.49 2.73 -1.41
C ALA A 112 5.39 1.71 -2.15
N ARG A 113 5.23 1.58 -3.47
CA ARG A 113 6.06 0.69 -4.30
C ARG A 113 7.53 1.12 -4.34
N SER A 114 7.81 2.42 -4.44
CA SER A 114 9.18 2.94 -4.42
C SER A 114 9.83 2.75 -3.06
N ARG A 115 9.11 3.01 -1.95
CA ARG A 115 9.58 2.69 -0.59
C ARG A 115 9.91 1.21 -0.44
N LEU A 116 9.05 0.32 -0.94
CA LEU A 116 9.29 -1.13 -0.89
C LEU A 116 10.47 -1.56 -1.76
N ALA A 117 10.65 -0.96 -2.95
CA ALA A 117 11.75 -1.28 -3.85
C ALA A 117 13.13 -0.84 -3.29
N LEU A 118 13.15 0.18 -2.42
CA LEU A 118 14.35 0.72 -1.80
C LEU A 118 14.62 0.14 -0.40
N ARG A 119 13.77 -0.77 0.10
CA ARG A 119 14.02 -1.44 1.39
C ARG A 119 15.27 -2.33 1.28
N GLY A 120 16.18 -2.15 2.23
CA GLY A 120 17.42 -2.91 2.31
C GLY A 120 18.56 -2.39 1.42
N THR A 121 18.41 -1.19 0.84
CA THR A 121 19.46 -0.44 0.12
C THR A 121 19.91 0.77 0.94
N SER A 122 21.15 1.26 0.74
CA SER A 122 21.69 2.45 1.41
C SER A 122 20.86 3.72 1.14
N VAL A 123 20.11 3.72 0.03
CA VAL A 123 19.24 4.81 -0.45
C VAL A 123 17.99 5.04 0.42
N ALA A 124 17.63 4.09 1.30
CA ALA A 124 16.36 4.17 2.05
C ALA A 124 16.26 5.42 2.93
N GLN A 125 17.35 5.80 3.61
CA GLN A 125 17.37 6.94 4.53
C GLN A 125 17.37 8.29 3.79
N PRO A 126 18.21 8.51 2.75
CA PRO A 126 18.12 9.71 1.89
C PRO A 126 16.75 9.86 1.23
N TRP A 127 16.13 8.77 0.79
CA TRP A 127 14.79 8.79 0.18
C TRP A 127 13.71 9.25 1.17
N ALA A 128 13.74 8.77 2.42
CA ALA A 128 12.78 9.16 3.44
C ALA A 128 12.89 10.65 3.80
N ARG A 129 14.11 11.17 3.85
CA ARG A 129 14.39 12.60 4.05
C ARG A 129 13.85 13.45 2.90
N LEU A 130 14.13 13.06 1.66
CA LEU A 130 13.58 13.72 0.48
C LEU A 130 12.05 13.71 0.47
N ASP A 131 11.41 12.59 0.82
CA ASP A 131 9.95 12.51 0.86
C ASP A 131 9.36 13.43 1.94
N ARG A 132 9.99 13.52 3.11
CA ARG A 132 9.60 14.46 4.16
C ARG A 132 9.73 15.90 3.68
N ALA A 133 10.89 16.27 3.13
CA ALA A 133 11.14 17.62 2.63
C ALA A 133 10.15 18.02 1.51
N ALA A 134 9.87 17.11 0.57
CA ALA A 134 8.93 17.35 -0.52
C ALA A 134 7.48 17.51 -0.01
N LEU A 135 7.08 16.75 1.02
CA LEU A 135 5.77 16.93 1.67
C LEU A 135 5.68 18.28 2.38
N THR A 136 6.74 18.69 3.08
CA THR A 136 6.82 20.01 3.73
C THR A 136 6.70 21.13 2.71
N LEU A 137 7.46 21.07 1.61
CA LEU A 137 7.38 22.07 0.54
C LEU A 137 6.00 22.08 -0.12
N GLY A 138 5.41 20.92 -0.38
CA GLY A 138 4.06 20.81 -0.94
C GLY A 138 2.99 21.48 -0.07
N GLY A 139 3.12 21.42 1.26
CA GLY A 139 2.24 22.11 2.20
C GLY A 139 2.42 23.64 2.23
N MET A 140 3.54 24.16 1.71
CA MET A 140 3.83 25.59 1.60
C MET A 140 3.59 26.13 0.19
N ALA A 141 3.63 25.28 -0.84
CA ALA A 141 3.64 25.67 -2.25
C ALA A 141 2.50 26.62 -2.65
N GLY A 142 1.28 26.41 -2.13
CA GLY A 142 0.14 27.30 -2.42
C GLY A 142 0.24 28.71 -1.81
N ARG A 143 1.18 28.92 -0.89
CA ARG A 143 1.46 30.21 -0.24
C ARG A 143 2.76 30.86 -0.74
N LEU A 144 3.57 30.14 -1.50
CA LEU A 144 4.79 30.66 -2.10
C LEU A 144 4.44 31.35 -3.42
N THR A 145 4.04 32.62 -3.33
CA THR A 145 3.61 33.44 -4.47
C THR A 145 4.66 34.52 -4.83
N GLY A 146 4.47 35.18 -5.96
CA GLY A 146 5.33 36.29 -6.39
C GLY A 146 6.73 35.80 -6.79
N LEU A 147 7.76 36.31 -6.13
CA LEU A 147 9.16 35.99 -6.46
C LEU A 147 9.55 34.54 -6.15
N ALA A 148 8.77 33.83 -5.33
CA ALA A 148 9.03 32.44 -4.96
C ALA A 148 8.40 31.41 -5.92
N GLU A 149 7.52 31.83 -6.83
CA GLU A 149 6.79 30.92 -7.73
C GLU A 149 7.72 30.12 -8.68
N PRO A 150 8.76 30.73 -9.29
CA PRO A 150 9.73 29.97 -10.10
C PRO A 150 10.49 28.93 -9.28
N ALA A 151 10.82 29.23 -8.03
CA ALA A 151 11.56 28.34 -7.13
C ALA A 151 10.75 27.07 -6.80
N VAL A 152 9.41 27.14 -6.76
CA VAL A 152 8.56 25.95 -6.58
C VAL A 152 8.67 25.02 -7.79
N SER A 153 8.68 25.58 -9.00
CA SER A 153 8.80 24.78 -10.23
C SER A 153 10.18 24.11 -10.36
N GLU A 154 11.24 24.83 -9.97
CA GLU A 154 12.61 24.32 -9.96
C GLU A 154 12.78 23.25 -8.88
N ALA A 155 12.21 23.45 -7.69
CA ALA A 155 12.20 22.44 -6.64
C ALA A 155 11.45 21.17 -7.07
N ALA A 156 10.36 21.29 -7.82
CA ALA A 156 9.66 20.12 -8.37
C ALA A 156 10.52 19.36 -9.41
N ALA A 157 11.33 20.08 -10.20
CA ALA A 157 12.29 19.45 -11.11
C ALA A 157 13.45 18.77 -10.36
N ALA A 158 13.97 19.42 -9.32
CA ALA A 158 15.01 18.86 -8.46
C ALA A 158 14.53 17.58 -7.73
N ASP A 159 13.31 17.56 -7.18
CA ASP A 159 12.74 16.36 -6.56
C ASP A 159 12.68 15.18 -7.55
N ARG A 160 12.23 15.41 -8.79
CA ARG A 160 12.22 14.37 -9.83
C ARG A 160 13.62 13.84 -10.13
N SER A 161 14.60 14.74 -10.31
CA SER A 161 15.99 14.38 -10.59
C SER A 161 16.63 13.57 -9.46
N LEU A 162 16.41 13.98 -8.20
CA LEU A 162 16.92 13.25 -7.02
C LEU A 162 16.28 11.87 -6.87
N ARG A 163 14.99 11.73 -7.19
CA ARG A 163 14.32 10.43 -7.17
C ARG A 163 14.84 9.49 -8.25
N GLU A 164 15.17 10.02 -9.43
CA GLU A 164 15.81 9.25 -10.49
C GLU A 164 17.23 8.82 -10.09
N LEU A 165 18.02 9.73 -9.51
CA LEU A 165 19.35 9.43 -8.97
C LEU A 165 19.30 8.32 -7.91
N ALA A 166 18.36 8.39 -6.96
CA ALA A 166 18.11 7.35 -5.98
C ALA A 166 17.80 5.98 -6.63
N GLY A 167 17.01 5.97 -7.70
CA GLY A 167 16.74 4.77 -8.50
C GLY A 167 17.99 4.20 -9.16
N ARG A 168 18.89 5.05 -9.68
CA ARG A 168 20.18 4.65 -10.24
C ARG A 168 21.10 4.05 -9.17
N VAL A 169 21.27 4.72 -8.03
CA VAL A 169 22.09 4.23 -6.90
C VAL A 169 21.63 2.84 -6.45
N ALA A 170 20.32 2.66 -6.24
CA ALA A 170 19.76 1.37 -5.81
C ALA A 170 19.95 0.27 -6.88
N SER A 171 19.93 0.63 -8.16
CA SER A 171 20.18 -0.31 -9.26
C SER A 171 21.65 -0.75 -9.30
N VAL A 172 22.59 0.19 -9.13
CA VAL A 172 24.03 -0.11 -9.03
C VAL A 172 24.32 -0.95 -7.78
N GLU A 173 23.70 -0.66 -6.64
CA GLU A 173 23.87 -1.46 -5.42
C GLU A 173 23.39 -2.90 -5.61
N ARG A 174 22.25 -3.11 -6.28
CA ARG A 174 21.77 -4.46 -6.61
C ARG A 174 22.69 -5.16 -7.61
N ALA A 175 23.21 -4.43 -8.60
CA ALA A 175 24.16 -4.98 -9.57
C ALA A 175 25.47 -5.40 -8.88
N LEU A 176 25.97 -4.63 -7.92
CA LEU A 176 27.15 -4.96 -7.10
C LEU A 176 27.02 -6.30 -6.38
N ARG A 177 25.83 -6.61 -5.84
CA ARG A 177 25.57 -7.89 -5.17
C ARG A 177 25.67 -9.09 -6.11
N LEU A 178 25.49 -8.88 -7.41
CA LEU A 178 25.54 -9.91 -8.45
C LEU A 178 26.85 -9.87 -9.26
N ALA A 179 27.66 -8.82 -9.11
CA ALA A 179 28.80 -8.55 -9.96
C ALA A 179 29.92 -9.59 -9.76
N PRO A 180 30.57 -10.04 -10.86
CA PRO A 180 31.80 -10.83 -10.80
C PRO A 180 32.97 -10.00 -10.25
N ALA A 181 34.03 -10.67 -9.78
CA ALA A 181 35.08 -10.04 -8.97
C ALA A 181 35.85 -8.90 -9.70
N ASP A 182 36.03 -9.04 -11.01
CA ASP A 182 36.63 -8.08 -11.93
C ASP A 182 35.80 -6.79 -12.08
N ALA A 183 34.47 -6.89 -12.10
CA ALA A 183 33.57 -5.74 -12.23
C ALA A 183 33.22 -5.06 -10.89
N ARG A 184 33.57 -5.66 -9.75
CA ARG A 184 33.18 -5.15 -8.42
C ARG A 184 33.83 -3.82 -8.06
N ALA A 185 35.14 -3.67 -8.28
CA ALA A 185 35.87 -2.46 -7.94
C ALA A 185 35.32 -1.20 -8.64
N PRO A 186 35.17 -1.16 -9.99
CA PRO A 186 34.64 0.02 -10.67
C PRO A 186 33.17 0.30 -10.32
N LEU A 187 32.34 -0.73 -10.13
CA LEU A 187 30.95 -0.55 -9.70
C LEU A 187 30.85 -0.02 -8.26
N ALA A 188 31.78 -0.40 -7.37
CA ALA A 188 31.80 0.07 -5.99
C ALA A 188 32.20 1.54 -5.90
N GLU A 189 33.12 1.98 -6.76
CA GLU A 189 33.48 3.38 -6.89
C GLU A 189 32.31 4.22 -7.43
N ALA A 190 31.68 3.79 -8.53
CA ALA A 190 30.49 4.45 -9.07
C ALA A 190 29.34 4.51 -8.04
N HIS A 191 29.14 3.44 -7.26
CA HIS A 191 28.14 3.44 -6.19
C HIS A 191 28.45 4.49 -5.12
N ARG A 192 29.70 4.63 -4.69
CA ARG A 192 30.12 5.62 -3.70
C ARG A 192 29.88 7.05 -4.21
N GLU A 193 30.29 7.34 -5.45
CA GLU A 193 30.13 8.66 -6.05
C GLU A 193 28.66 9.05 -6.20
N LEU A 194 27.84 8.17 -6.77
CA LEU A 194 26.40 8.42 -6.93
C LEU A 194 25.68 8.56 -5.58
N SER A 195 26.11 7.80 -4.56
CA SER A 195 25.55 7.91 -3.21
C SER A 195 25.91 9.24 -2.56
N ALA A 196 27.15 9.71 -2.71
CA ALA A 196 27.58 11.01 -2.22
C ALA A 196 26.84 12.17 -2.93
N GLN A 197 26.65 12.05 -4.25
CA GLN A 197 25.87 13.01 -5.02
C GLN A 197 24.41 13.07 -4.56
N LEU A 198 23.79 11.91 -4.29
CA LEU A 198 22.43 11.84 -3.77
C LEU A 198 22.32 12.51 -2.40
N GLU A 199 23.23 12.20 -1.49
CA GLU A 199 23.24 12.75 -0.13
C GLU A 199 23.39 14.28 -0.15
N SER A 200 24.35 14.78 -0.93
CA SER A 200 24.56 16.22 -1.13
C SER A 200 23.33 16.90 -1.74
N GLY A 201 22.71 16.28 -2.74
CA GLY A 201 21.51 16.79 -3.41
C GLY A 201 20.29 16.84 -2.48
N VAL A 202 20.07 15.81 -1.67
CA VAL A 202 19.01 15.79 -0.66
C VAL A 202 19.24 16.88 0.40
N ALA A 203 20.48 17.05 0.87
CA ALA A 203 20.80 18.12 1.82
C ALA A 203 20.59 19.52 1.22
N ALA A 204 20.90 19.71 -0.06
CA ALA A 204 20.63 20.97 -0.76
C ALA A 204 19.12 21.23 -0.89
N TYR A 205 18.34 20.20 -1.22
CA TYR A 205 16.88 20.30 -1.28
C TYR A 205 16.28 20.66 0.09
N GLU A 206 16.74 20.04 1.17
CA GLU A 206 16.31 20.40 2.53
C GLU A 206 16.61 21.87 2.87
N ARG A 207 17.80 22.37 2.51
CA ARG A 207 18.13 23.79 2.69
C ARG A 207 17.21 24.71 1.88
N LEU A 208 16.83 24.33 0.66
CA LEU A 208 15.83 25.05 -0.13
C LEU A 208 14.49 25.10 0.60
N VAL A 209 14.02 23.99 1.16
CA VAL A 209 12.75 23.95 1.91
C VAL A 209 12.81 24.84 3.14
N VAL A 210 13.94 24.85 3.86
CA VAL A 210 14.16 25.76 5.00
C VAL A 210 14.13 27.22 4.55
N ALA A 211 14.78 27.55 3.43
CA ALA A 211 14.76 28.90 2.87
C ALA A 211 13.34 29.33 2.46
N ALA A 212 12.57 28.43 1.85
CA ALA A 212 11.17 28.68 1.49
C ALA A 212 10.29 28.93 2.73
N ALA A 213 10.51 28.19 3.81
CA ALA A 213 9.83 28.46 5.08
C ALA A 213 10.21 29.82 5.67
N GLY A 214 11.49 30.20 5.58
CA GLY A 214 11.99 31.52 5.99
C GLY A 214 11.35 32.66 5.20
N TYR A 215 11.23 32.50 3.86
CA TYR A 215 10.53 33.46 3.01
C TYR A 215 9.08 33.64 3.45
N LEU A 216 8.34 32.55 3.69
CA LEU A 216 6.95 32.62 4.12
C LEU A 216 6.79 33.28 5.50
N ALA A 217 7.76 33.08 6.40
CA ALA A 217 7.77 33.72 7.72
C ALA A 217 8.06 35.23 7.66
N GLU A 218 8.82 35.70 6.66
CA GLU A 218 9.04 37.14 6.40
C GLU A 218 7.83 37.76 5.68
N ASP A 219 7.22 37.04 4.74
CA ASP A 219 6.03 37.46 4.01
C ASP A 219 4.85 37.68 4.97
N ALA A 220 4.59 36.73 5.87
CA ALA A 220 3.56 36.85 6.90
C ALA A 220 3.81 38.03 7.87
N ARG A 221 5.07 38.34 8.20
CA ARG A 221 5.42 39.50 9.04
C ARG A 221 5.21 40.81 8.30
N SER A 222 5.51 40.85 7.00
CA SER A 222 5.33 42.03 6.16
C SER A 222 3.85 42.35 5.96
N ASP A 223 3.03 41.33 5.73
CA ASP A 223 1.56 41.44 5.67
C ASP A 223 0.96 41.89 7.02
N ALA A 224 1.48 41.38 8.14
CA ALA A 224 1.08 41.82 9.47
C ALA A 224 1.45 43.29 9.77
N GLY A 225 2.58 43.76 9.24
CA GLY A 225 3.02 45.16 9.36
C GLY A 225 2.22 46.13 8.49
N HIS A 226 1.74 45.69 7.32
CA HIS A 226 0.91 46.51 6.43
C HIS A 226 -0.59 46.48 6.76
N LEU A 227 -1.09 45.44 7.45
CA LEU A 227 -2.48 45.26 7.84
C LEU A 227 -2.60 44.89 9.33
N GLY A 228 -2.40 45.85 10.23
CA GLY A 228 -2.43 45.66 11.69
C GLY A 228 -3.72 45.03 12.30
N GLY A 229 -4.72 44.64 11.50
CA GLY A 229 -5.92 43.94 11.93
C GLY A 229 -5.89 42.41 11.77
N ARG A 230 -5.08 41.82 10.87
CA ARG A 230 -5.13 40.37 10.59
C ARG A 230 -4.36 39.52 11.60
N ALA A 231 -3.17 39.99 12.02
CA ALA A 231 -2.36 39.35 13.06
C ALA A 231 -3.07 39.32 14.42
N ALA A 232 -3.83 40.38 14.74
CA ALA A 232 -4.71 40.38 15.91
C ALA A 232 -5.79 39.29 15.83
N GLY A 233 -6.30 38.99 14.62
CA GLY A 233 -7.28 37.93 14.38
C GLY A 233 -6.73 36.51 14.57
N GLU A 234 -5.50 36.25 14.13
CA GLU A 234 -4.84 34.95 14.31
C GLU A 234 -4.44 34.71 15.78
N GLN A 235 -3.90 35.74 16.46
CA GLN A 235 -3.63 35.67 17.89
C GLN A 235 -4.91 35.44 18.70
N ALA A 236 -6.03 36.07 18.30
CA ALA A 236 -7.34 35.85 18.90
C ALA A 236 -7.93 34.46 18.60
N ALA A 237 -7.57 33.83 17.47
CA ALA A 237 -7.98 32.45 17.17
C ALA A 237 -7.19 31.44 18.01
N ALA A 238 -5.88 31.64 18.17
CA ALA A 238 -5.04 30.82 19.03
C ALA A 238 -5.46 30.90 20.50
N SER A 239 -5.73 32.13 20.99
CA SER A 239 -6.29 32.37 22.32
C SER A 239 -7.61 31.62 22.55
N ARG A 240 -8.55 31.67 21.59
CA ARG A 240 -9.83 30.97 21.68
C ARG A 240 -9.68 29.45 21.70
N LEU A 241 -8.69 28.91 20.99
CA LEU A 241 -8.44 27.47 20.95
C LEU A 241 -7.82 26.94 22.26
N ALA A 242 -6.94 27.74 22.88
CA ALA A 242 -6.40 27.45 24.19
C ALA A 242 -7.52 27.43 25.24
N GLU A 243 -8.37 28.47 25.25
CA GLU A 243 -9.50 28.57 26.17
C GLU A 243 -10.50 27.41 26.00
N ALA A 244 -10.80 27.00 24.76
CA ALA A 244 -11.64 25.83 24.51
C ALA A 244 -11.00 24.51 25.02
N THR A 245 -9.68 24.39 24.93
CA THR A 245 -8.94 23.21 25.43
C THR A 245 -8.96 23.17 26.95
N ASP A 246 -8.77 24.31 27.61
CA ASP A 246 -8.85 24.44 29.06
C ASP A 246 -10.26 24.10 29.58
N LEU A 247 -11.31 24.54 28.87
CA LEU A 247 -12.70 24.16 29.17
C LEU A 247 -12.92 22.65 29.06
N LEU A 248 -12.41 22.00 28.00
CA LEU A 248 -12.50 20.55 27.83
C LEU A 248 -11.75 19.78 28.93
N HIS A 249 -10.59 20.30 29.35
CA HIS A 249 -9.81 19.71 30.43
C HIS A 249 -10.52 19.84 31.79
N GLY A 250 -11.16 20.99 32.03
CA GLY A 250 -12.00 21.20 33.21
C GLY A 250 -13.20 20.25 33.26
N VAL A 251 -13.89 20.05 32.13
CA VAL A 251 -15.01 19.10 32.03
C VAL A 251 -14.53 17.65 32.27
N ALA A 252 -13.40 17.26 31.69
CA ALA A 252 -12.83 15.93 31.90
C ALA A 252 -12.45 15.69 33.37
N SER A 253 -11.88 16.70 34.02
CA SER A 253 -11.53 16.65 35.45
C SER A 253 -12.77 16.52 36.34
N ALA A 254 -13.81 17.31 36.08
CA ALA A 254 -15.09 17.21 36.80
C ALA A 254 -15.77 15.83 36.62
N LEU A 255 -15.71 15.25 35.41
CA LEU A 255 -16.21 13.89 35.17
C LEU A 255 -15.39 12.81 35.90
N ALA A 256 -14.07 13.01 36.02
CA ALA A 256 -13.20 12.11 36.79
C ALA A 256 -13.50 12.18 38.30
N GLU A 257 -13.71 13.38 38.85
CA GLU A 257 -14.10 13.58 40.24
C GLU A 257 -15.47 12.91 40.54
N LEU A 258 -16.47 13.10 39.67
CA LEU A 258 -17.78 12.43 39.81
C LEU A 258 -17.67 10.90 39.77
N ARG A 259 -16.75 10.35 38.99
CA ARG A 259 -16.49 8.90 38.94
C ARG A 259 -15.84 8.39 40.22
N THR A 260 -14.94 9.16 40.83
CA THR A 260 -14.30 8.79 42.10
C THR A 260 -15.22 8.93 43.31
N VAL A 261 -16.12 9.92 43.31
CA VAL A 261 -17.14 10.10 44.36
C VAL A 261 -18.26 9.04 44.24
N GLY A 262 -18.51 8.53 43.02
CA GLY A 262 -19.43 7.43 42.77
C GLY A 262 -18.92 6.04 43.18
N GLU A 263 -17.68 5.92 43.67
CA GLU A 263 -17.09 4.66 44.13
C GLU A 263 -16.90 4.62 45.66
N PRO A 264 -17.97 4.40 46.44
CA PRO A 264 -17.83 3.72 47.72
C PRO A 264 -18.60 2.39 47.74
N LEU A 265 -17.89 1.36 48.22
CA LEU A 265 -18.37 0.11 48.78
C LEU A 265 -18.83 -0.98 47.79
N ARG A 266 -17.88 -1.52 47.02
CA ARG A 266 -17.86 -2.98 46.78
C ARG A 266 -16.54 -3.59 47.27
N THR A 267 -16.74 -4.41 48.30
CA THR A 267 -15.96 -5.60 48.71
C THR A 267 -14.64 -5.42 49.44
N VAL A 268 -14.73 -5.36 50.76
CA VAL A 268 -14.06 -6.28 51.70
C VAL A 268 -15.21 -6.82 52.58
N GLY A 269 -15.68 -8.06 52.54
CA GLY A 269 -14.99 -9.30 52.24
C GLY A 269 -14.30 -9.85 53.48
N ASP A 270 -15.04 -10.22 54.54
CA ASP A 270 -14.67 -11.40 55.35
C ASP A 270 -15.84 -11.93 56.24
N PRO A 271 -15.89 -13.25 56.53
CA PRO A 271 -17.05 -14.00 57.00
C PRO A 271 -17.05 -14.30 58.52
N LEU A 272 -18.22 -14.76 58.98
CA LEU A 272 -18.44 -15.74 60.08
C LEU A 272 -17.62 -15.61 61.38
N ARG A 273 -18.29 -15.21 62.47
CA ARG A 273 -18.10 -15.86 63.79
C ARG A 273 -19.27 -15.63 64.74
N ALA A 274 -20.00 -16.71 65.05
CA ALA A 274 -20.77 -16.84 66.28
C ALA A 274 -19.79 -17.01 67.47
N PRO A 275 -20.21 -16.69 68.71
CA PRO A 275 -20.58 -17.78 69.61
C PRO A 275 -21.72 -17.52 70.60
N THR A 276 -22.27 -18.64 71.04
CA THR A 276 -23.02 -18.97 72.27
C THR A 276 -22.86 -18.05 73.49
N HIS A 277 -23.98 -17.68 74.11
CA HIS A 277 -24.45 -18.21 75.40
C HIS A 277 -25.92 -17.85 75.65
#